data_AF-B1KJS6-F1
#
_entry.id   AF-B1KJS6-F1
#
_cell.length_a   1.000
_cell.length_b   1.000
_cell.length_c   1.000
_cell.angle_alpha   90.00
_cell.angle_beta   90.00
_cell.angle_gamma   90.00
#
_symmetry.space_group_name_H-M   'P 1'
#
loop_
_entity.id
_entity.type
_entity.pdbx_description
1 polymer ?
#
loop_
_entity_poly.entity_id
_entity_poly.type
_entity_poly.pdbx_seq_one_letter_code
_entity_poly.pdbx_strand_id
1 'polypeptide(L)'
;MLNKLLIASKAKLKWITLLMATLFSTGVYATSCVQNNNIVTFTGLDSKEGVIYASLSSHDNQCGCSYIRFAPQNTRTEMALSILMAAKLSQNRVRIDLMEHGNCNTAYRVYLQ
;
A
#
# COMPACT_ATOMS: atom_id res chain seq x y z
N MET A 1 8.40 -58.45 -10.50
CA MET A 1 7.58 -57.74 -9.47
C MET A 1 8.23 -56.45 -8.94
N LEU A 2 9.56 -56.28 -8.93
CA LEU A 2 10.24 -55.07 -8.42
C LEU A 2 9.95 -53.76 -9.20
N ASN A 3 9.73 -53.81 -10.52
CA ASN A 3 9.53 -52.59 -11.32
C ASN A 3 8.20 -51.85 -11.06
N LYS A 4 7.14 -52.53 -10.59
CA LYS A 4 5.84 -51.89 -10.32
C LYS A 4 5.84 -51.06 -9.02
N LEU A 5 6.66 -51.41 -8.05
CA LEU A 5 6.80 -50.70 -6.76
C LEU A 5 7.54 -49.35 -6.91
N LEU A 6 8.55 -49.29 -7.78
CA LEU A 6 9.31 -48.06 -8.06
C LEU A 6 8.48 -46.99 -8.80
N ILE A 7 7.54 -47.40 -9.66
CA ILE A 7 6.68 -46.48 -10.41
C ILE A 7 5.60 -45.88 -9.50
N ALA A 8 5.01 -46.68 -8.60
CA ALA A 8 4.02 -46.22 -7.63
C ALA A 8 4.60 -45.22 -6.60
N SER A 9 5.86 -45.40 -6.21
CA SER A 9 6.60 -44.48 -5.33
C SER A 9 6.80 -43.10 -5.97
N LYS A 10 7.23 -43.06 -7.24
CA LYS A 10 7.44 -41.81 -7.98
C LYS A 10 6.14 -41.05 -8.26
N ALA A 11 5.03 -41.77 -8.45
CA ALA A 11 3.71 -41.16 -8.62
C ALA A 11 3.25 -40.47 -7.33
N LYS A 12 3.33 -41.14 -6.17
CA LYS A 12 2.94 -40.56 -4.87
C LYS A 12 3.76 -39.32 -4.51
N LEU A 13 5.06 -39.32 -4.82
CA LEU A 13 5.93 -38.16 -4.56
C LEU A 13 5.56 -36.94 -5.42
N LYS A 14 5.10 -37.14 -6.66
CA LYS A 14 4.64 -36.06 -7.56
C LYS A 14 3.33 -35.41 -7.13
N TRP A 15 2.43 -36.17 -6.49
CA TRP A 15 1.18 -35.62 -5.95
C TRP A 15 1.40 -34.80 -4.69
N ILE A 16 2.36 -35.19 -3.84
CA ILE A 16 2.73 -34.46 -2.62
C ILE A 16 3.36 -33.10 -2.94
N THR A 17 4.23 -33.04 -3.96
CA THR A 17 4.83 -31.76 -4.39
C THR A 17 3.80 -30.81 -5.01
N LEU A 18 2.80 -31.33 -5.73
CA LEU A 18 1.71 -30.50 -6.27
C LEU A 18 0.80 -29.92 -5.16
N LEU A 19 0.53 -30.71 -4.12
CA LEU A 19 -0.28 -30.27 -2.98
C LEU A 19 0.42 -29.18 -2.14
N MET A 20 1.75 -29.26 -1.99
CA MET A 20 2.52 -28.19 -1.33
C MET A 20 2.52 -26.90 -2.15
N ALA A 21 2.62 -26.96 -3.49
CA ALA A 21 2.60 -25.75 -4.31
C ALA A 21 1.28 -24.95 -4.19
N THR A 22 0.15 -25.62 -3.96
CA THR A 22 -1.15 -24.95 -3.73
C THR A 22 -1.33 -24.39 -2.32
N LEU A 23 -0.65 -24.95 -1.31
CA LEU A 23 -0.75 -24.47 0.07
C LEU A 23 0.08 -23.20 0.31
N PHE A 24 1.11 -22.97 -0.49
CA PHE A 24 1.96 -21.77 -0.41
C PHE A 24 1.59 -20.69 -1.43
N SER A 25 0.55 -20.88 -2.26
CA SER A 25 0.03 -19.82 -3.12
C SER A 25 -0.90 -18.88 -2.34
N THR A 26 -0.43 -18.29 -1.25
CA THR A 26 -1.10 -17.12 -0.68
C THR A 26 -0.85 -15.97 -1.64
N GLY A 27 -1.85 -15.64 -2.46
CA GLY A 27 -1.83 -14.45 -3.29
C GLY A 27 -1.60 -13.24 -2.40
N VAL A 28 -0.46 -12.56 -2.59
CA VAL A 28 -0.22 -11.25 -1.97
C VAL A 28 -1.09 -10.27 -2.74
N TYR A 29 -2.35 -10.16 -2.34
CA TYR A 29 -3.21 -9.10 -2.86
C TYR A 29 -2.61 -7.79 -2.36
N ALA A 30 -2.09 -6.97 -3.27
CA ALA A 30 -1.75 -5.58 -2.99
C ALA A 30 -3.06 -4.87 -2.63
N THR A 31 -3.40 -4.87 -1.34
CA THR A 31 -4.62 -4.24 -0.83
C THR A 31 -4.38 -2.74 -0.81
N SER A 32 -5.11 -2.02 -1.66
CA SER A 32 -5.24 -0.58 -1.54
C SER A 32 -5.73 -0.25 -0.13
N CYS A 33 -5.15 0.76 0.48
CA CYS A 33 -5.46 1.14 1.86
C CYS A 33 -6.01 2.56 1.94
N VAL A 34 -6.93 2.82 2.87
CA VAL A 34 -7.58 4.13 3.06
C VAL A 34 -7.30 4.65 4.47
N GLN A 35 -6.76 5.85 4.58
CA GLN A 35 -6.53 6.53 5.85
C GLN A 35 -7.49 7.72 5.97
N ASN A 36 -8.35 7.75 6.99
CA ASN A 36 -9.39 8.76 7.15
C ASN A 36 -9.08 9.71 8.31
N ASN A 37 -9.77 10.86 8.34
CA ASN A 37 -9.78 11.79 9.46
C ASN A 37 -8.38 12.28 9.88
N ASN A 38 -7.48 12.46 8.92
CA ASN A 38 -6.11 12.87 9.20
C ASN A 38 -6.00 14.38 9.30
N ILE A 39 -5.20 14.84 10.24
CA ILE A 39 -4.78 16.24 10.32
C ILE A 39 -3.41 16.34 9.66
N VAL A 40 -3.29 17.24 8.68
CA VAL A 40 -2.02 17.53 8.00
C VAL A 40 -1.22 18.51 8.84
N THR A 41 -0.14 18.04 9.47
CA THR A 41 0.69 18.88 10.36
C THR A 41 1.80 19.59 9.58
N PHE A 42 2.45 18.87 8.67
CA PHE A 42 3.54 19.35 7.82
C PHE A 42 3.35 18.82 6.41
N THR A 43 3.56 19.65 5.39
CA THR A 43 3.50 19.23 3.99
C THR A 43 4.46 20.06 3.16
N GLY A 44 5.06 19.45 2.13
CA GLY A 44 5.98 20.14 1.24
C GLY A 44 6.63 19.23 0.22
N LEU A 45 7.54 19.81 -0.56
CA LEU A 45 8.37 19.08 -1.52
C LEU A 45 9.46 18.29 -0.76
N ASP A 46 9.51 16.98 -0.99
CA ASP A 46 10.46 16.06 -0.38
C ASP A 46 11.68 15.80 -1.26
N SER A 47 11.50 15.86 -2.59
CA SER A 47 12.58 15.65 -3.55
C SER A 47 12.44 16.57 -4.76
N LYS A 48 13.57 16.89 -5.42
CA LYS A 48 13.61 17.75 -6.61
C LYS A 48 12.84 17.15 -7.80
N GLU A 49 12.59 15.85 -7.76
CA GLU A 49 11.82 15.08 -8.75
C GLU A 49 10.31 15.29 -8.60
N GLY A 50 9.84 16.08 -7.63
CA GLY A 50 8.43 16.43 -7.49
C GLY A 50 7.66 15.57 -6.48
N VAL A 51 8.35 14.79 -5.64
CA VAL A 51 7.71 14.00 -4.58
C VAL A 51 7.23 14.93 -3.47
N ILE A 52 5.97 14.81 -3.08
CA ILE A 52 5.38 15.59 -1.99
C ILE A 52 5.28 14.74 -0.74
N TYR A 53 5.81 15.24 0.36
CA TYR A 53 5.68 14.65 1.69
C TYR A 53 4.58 15.35 2.47
N ALA A 54 3.82 14.58 3.25
CA ALA A 54 3.00 15.11 4.32
C ALA A 54 3.12 14.28 5.60
N SER A 55 3.24 14.95 6.74
CA SER A 55 3.10 14.37 8.06
C SER A 55 1.64 14.44 8.48
N LEU A 56 1.15 13.33 9.02
CA LEU A 56 -0.24 13.15 9.42
C LEU A 56 -0.30 12.83 10.91
N SER A 57 -1.16 13.54 11.65
CA SER A 57 -1.63 13.05 12.94
C SER A 57 -3.02 12.44 12.73
N SER A 58 -3.14 11.14 12.99
CA SER A 58 -4.31 10.34 12.67
C SER A 58 -5.13 10.01 13.92
N HIS A 59 -6.46 9.91 13.75
CA HIS A 59 -7.36 9.28 14.72
C HIS A 59 -7.86 7.90 14.26
N ASP A 60 -7.87 7.61 12.93
CA ASP A 60 -8.29 6.32 12.35
C ASP A 60 -7.27 5.80 11.31
N ASN A 61 -6.17 5.22 11.79
CA ASN A 61 -5.01 4.89 10.95
C ASN A 61 -5.08 3.48 10.35
N GLN A 62 -6.01 3.23 9.41
CA GLN A 62 -6.14 1.89 8.81
C GLN A 62 -4.88 1.45 8.06
N CYS A 63 -4.04 2.38 7.61
CA CYS A 63 -2.80 2.08 6.87
C CYS A 63 -1.53 2.11 7.74
N GLY A 64 -1.65 2.52 9.01
CA GLY A 64 -0.53 2.62 9.94
C GLY A 64 0.51 3.70 9.60
N CYS A 65 0.19 4.65 8.73
CA CYS A 65 1.12 5.67 8.26
C CYS A 65 0.99 6.96 9.07
N SER A 66 2.07 7.42 9.71
CA SER A 66 2.16 8.76 10.33
C SER A 66 2.69 9.82 9.36
N TYR A 67 3.06 9.39 8.16
CA TYR A 67 3.48 10.24 7.06
C TYR A 67 3.05 9.57 5.76
N ILE A 68 3.05 10.34 4.68
CA ILE A 68 2.75 9.85 3.34
C ILE A 68 3.62 10.58 2.31
N ARG A 69 3.91 9.91 1.20
CA ARG A 69 4.52 10.52 0.03
C ARG A 69 3.68 10.30 -1.21
N PHE A 70 3.45 11.39 -1.92
CA PHE A 70 2.87 11.43 -3.25
C PHE A 70 4.01 11.55 -4.26
N ALA A 71 4.25 10.50 -5.03
CA ALA A 71 5.25 10.51 -6.10
C ALA A 71 4.59 10.81 -7.45
N PRO A 72 5.28 11.47 -8.41
CA PRO A 72 4.72 11.84 -9.71
C PRO A 72 4.16 10.66 -10.53
N GLN A 73 4.70 9.45 -10.32
CA GLN A 73 4.22 8.23 -10.96
C GLN A 73 2.87 7.73 -10.40
N ASN A 74 2.49 8.16 -9.20
CA ASN A 74 1.28 7.69 -8.51
C ASN A 74 0.16 8.74 -8.54
N THR A 75 0.51 10.03 -8.56
CA THR A 75 -0.48 11.12 -8.53
C THR A 75 0.04 12.39 -9.19
N ARG A 76 -0.88 13.32 -9.44
CA ARG A 76 -0.54 14.70 -9.82
C ARG A 76 -0.12 15.47 -8.57
N THR A 77 1.18 15.54 -8.32
CA THR A 77 1.75 15.96 -7.04
C THR A 77 1.44 17.41 -6.69
N GLU A 78 1.32 18.30 -7.69
CA GLU A 78 0.96 19.70 -7.47
C GLU A 78 -0.48 19.86 -6.97
N MET A 79 -1.39 19.01 -7.46
CA MET A 79 -2.78 18.97 -6.98
C MET A 79 -2.86 18.38 -5.58
N ALA A 80 -2.09 17.32 -5.32
CA ALA A 80 -2.02 16.75 -3.98
C ALA A 80 -1.51 17.80 -2.97
N LEU A 81 -0.44 18.51 -3.33
CA LEU A 81 0.11 19.59 -2.50
C LEU A 81 -0.92 20.71 -2.26
N SER A 82 -1.64 21.16 -3.29
CA SER A 82 -2.63 22.24 -3.13
C SER A 82 -3.77 21.84 -2.20
N ILE A 83 -4.26 20.60 -2.28
CA ILE A 83 -5.29 20.06 -1.39
C ILE A 83 -4.75 19.94 0.05
N LEU A 84 -3.54 19.42 0.23
CA LEU A 84 -2.91 19.30 1.56
C LEU A 84 -2.67 20.66 2.22
N MET A 85 -2.22 21.64 1.44
CA MET A 85 -2.06 23.02 1.93
C MET A 85 -3.41 23.64 2.28
N ALA A 86 -4.42 23.47 1.44
CA ALA A 86 -5.78 23.94 1.73
C ALA A 86 -6.32 23.31 3.01
N ALA A 87 -6.11 22.00 3.22
CA ALA A 87 -6.50 21.30 4.44
C ALA A 87 -5.83 21.89 5.68
N LYS A 88 -4.50 22.07 5.62
CA LYS A 88 -3.73 22.64 6.73
C LYS A 88 -4.18 24.06 7.09
N LEU A 89 -4.41 24.91 6.09
CA LEU A 89 -4.82 26.31 6.30
C LEU A 89 -6.26 26.42 6.81
N SER A 90 -7.17 25.57 6.31
CA SER A 90 -8.56 25.54 6.75
C SER A 90 -8.80 24.73 8.02
N GLN A 91 -7.76 24.05 8.53
CA GLN A 91 -7.87 23.09 9.63
C GLN A 91 -8.85 21.94 9.35
N ASN A 92 -9.11 21.65 8.07
CA ASN A 92 -9.93 20.53 7.64
C ASN A 92 -9.13 19.23 7.70
N ARG A 93 -9.86 18.12 7.86
CA ARG A 93 -9.23 16.79 7.85
C ARG A 93 -9.06 16.32 6.42
N VAL A 94 -8.24 15.29 6.23
CA VAL A 94 -8.06 14.65 4.94
C VAL A 94 -8.22 13.15 4.99
N ARG A 95 -8.79 12.63 3.91
CA ARG A 95 -8.70 11.22 3.55
C ARG A 95 -7.58 11.04 2.53
N ILE A 96 -6.75 10.01 2.72
CA ILE A 96 -5.66 9.66 1.82
C ILE A 96 -5.76 8.18 1.48
N ASP A 97 -5.67 7.87 0.19
CA ASP A 97 -5.66 6.48 -0.29
C ASP A 97 -4.24 6.11 -0.75
N LEU A 98 -3.81 4.91 -0.36
CA LEU A 98 -2.51 4.31 -0.65
C LEU A 98 -2.71 3.09 -1.55
N MET A 99 -1.82 2.87 -2.52
CA MET A 99 -1.90 1.70 -3.41
C MET A 99 -1.59 0.41 -2.66
N GLU A 100 -0.73 0.49 -1.63
CA GLU A 100 -0.28 -0.65 -0.84
C GLU A 100 -0.41 -0.36 0.66
N HIS A 101 -1.01 -1.30 1.39
CA HIS A 101 -1.08 -1.24 2.84
C HIS A 101 0.32 -1.22 3.48
N GLY A 102 0.54 -0.32 4.44
CA GLY A 102 1.82 -0.14 5.14
C GLY A 102 2.93 0.54 4.33
N ASN A 103 2.76 0.75 3.02
CA ASN A 103 3.74 1.45 2.19
C ASN A 103 3.35 2.92 1.99
N CYS A 104 3.79 3.76 2.92
CA CYS A 104 3.48 5.19 2.96
C CYS A 104 3.99 6.00 1.75
N ASN A 105 4.78 5.39 0.85
CA ASN A 105 5.29 6.06 -0.36
C ASN A 105 4.39 5.87 -1.60
N THR A 106 3.25 5.20 -1.42
CA THR A 106 2.32 4.84 -2.50
C THR A 106 1.02 5.63 -2.46
N ALA A 107 1.02 6.79 -1.82
CA ALA A 107 -0.18 7.63 -1.78
C ALA A 107 -0.52 8.10 -3.20
N TYR A 108 -1.79 7.99 -3.59
CA TYR A 108 -2.24 8.30 -4.95
C TYR A 108 -3.48 9.20 -5.00
N ARG A 109 -4.26 9.32 -3.91
CA ARG A 109 -5.40 10.24 -3.79
C ARG A 109 -5.42 10.96 -2.44
N VAL A 110 -5.90 12.20 -2.45
CA VAL A 110 -6.17 13.00 -1.25
C VAL A 110 -7.48 13.76 -1.42
N TYR A 111 -8.27 13.81 -0.34
CA TYR A 111 -9.56 14.48 -0.29
C TYR A 111 -9.65 15.35 0.97
N LEU A 112 -10.26 16.53 0.86
CA LEU A 112 -10.71 17.29 2.03
C LEU A 112 -11.93 16.63 2.65
N GLN A 113 -12.01 16.64 3.97
CA GLN A 113 -13.13 16.18 4.78
C GLN A 113 -13.60 17.28 5.72
#